data_AF-A0A947SKP4-F1
#
_entry.id   AF-A0A947SKP4-F1
#
_cell.length_a   1.000
_cell.length_b   1.000
_cell.length_c   1.000
_cell.angle_alpha   90.00
_cell.angle_beta   90.00
_cell.angle_gamma   90.00
#
_symmetry.space_group_name_H-M   'P 1'
#
loop_
_entity.id
_entity.type
_entity.pdbx_description
1 polymer ?
#
loop_
_entity_poly.entity_id
_entity_poly.type
_entity_poly.pdbx_seq_one_letter_code
_entity_poly.pdbx_strand_id
1 'polypeptide(L)'
;MAWLHAYKHAWQERDVDAALALFTDDASYRERRFGEPLLGHKTLESYWRDRVFEHQRDIAFDFQLWGVKGNELMARWQASFIWLPINGLMRMDGVMHVTFAGRRNGRLIGSDYSEWFDHTEK
;
A
#
# COMPACT_ATOMS: atom_id res chain seq x y z
N MET A 1 7.31 11.06 6.04
CA MET A 1 6.34 11.80 5.20
C MET A 1 6.51 11.48 3.71
N ALA A 2 7.67 11.74 3.09
CA ALA A 2 7.85 11.54 1.63
C ALA A 2 7.46 10.14 1.10
N TRP A 3 7.74 9.08 1.86
CA TRP A 3 7.35 7.71 1.48
C TRP A 3 5.81 7.54 1.43
N LEU A 4 5.07 8.08 2.41
CA LEU A 4 3.60 8.01 2.43
C LEU A 4 2.96 8.79 1.28
N HIS A 5 3.52 9.96 0.91
CA HIS A 5 3.05 10.69 -0.26
C HIS A 5 3.30 9.92 -1.57
N ALA A 6 4.44 9.23 -1.67
CA ALA A 6 4.73 8.41 -2.83
C ALA A 6 3.83 7.16 -2.88
N TYR A 7 3.53 6.54 -1.73
CA TYR A 7 2.55 5.45 -1.65
C TYR A 7 1.15 5.91 -2.07
N LYS A 8 0.70 7.07 -1.57
CA LYS A 8 -0.55 7.72 -1.99
C LYS A 8 -0.59 7.92 -3.50
N HIS A 9 0.45 8.54 -4.07
CA HIS A 9 0.52 8.77 -5.51
C HIS A 9 0.48 7.46 -6.31
N ALA A 10 1.28 6.45 -5.92
CA ALA A 10 1.30 5.16 -6.61
C ALA A 10 -0.07 4.49 -6.62
N TRP A 11 -0.81 4.54 -5.51
CA TRP A 11 -2.16 4.00 -5.45
C TRP A 11 -3.15 4.80 -6.29
N GLN A 12 -3.21 6.13 -6.12
CA GLN A 12 -4.19 6.96 -6.82
C GLN A 12 -4.03 6.91 -8.35
N GLU A 13 -2.79 6.87 -8.84
CA GLU A 13 -2.47 6.77 -10.26
C GLU A 13 -2.48 5.33 -10.78
N ARG A 14 -2.64 4.34 -9.88
CA ARG A 14 -2.52 2.90 -10.19
C ARG A 14 -1.18 2.56 -10.86
N ASP A 15 -0.13 3.26 -10.43
CA ASP A 15 1.22 3.13 -10.96
C ASP A 15 1.95 1.99 -10.24
N VAL A 16 1.96 0.83 -10.89
CA VAL A 16 2.58 -0.40 -10.38
C VAL A 16 4.08 -0.23 -10.18
N ASP A 17 4.78 0.45 -11.09
CA ASP A 17 6.22 0.61 -11.01
C ASP A 17 6.59 1.57 -9.87
N ALA A 18 5.82 2.65 -9.69
CA ALA A 18 5.97 3.55 -8.55
C ALA A 18 5.73 2.84 -7.21
N ALA A 19 4.75 1.93 -7.16
CA ALA A 19 4.45 1.11 -5.99
C ALA A 19 5.62 0.16 -5.67
N LEU A 20 6.09 -0.62 -6.63
CA LEU A 20 7.21 -1.55 -6.46
C LEU A 20 8.48 -0.85 -6.00
N ALA A 21 8.78 0.31 -6.57
CA ALA A 21 9.97 1.07 -6.21
C ALA A 21 10.00 1.52 -4.73
N LEU A 22 8.87 1.48 -4.01
CA LEU A 22 8.79 1.83 -2.58
C LEU A 22 9.35 0.74 -1.67
N PHE A 23 9.58 -0.45 -2.22
CA PHE A 23 9.93 -1.65 -1.47
C PHE A 23 11.27 -2.24 -1.92
N THR A 24 11.94 -2.97 -1.04
CA THR A 24 13.09 -3.80 -1.41
C THR A 24 12.65 -4.95 -2.32
N ASP A 25 13.58 -5.47 -3.12
CA ASP A 25 13.27 -6.49 -4.13
C ASP A 25 12.75 -7.80 -3.50
N ASP A 26 13.09 -8.03 -2.23
CA ASP A 26 12.71 -9.15 -1.36
C ASP A 26 11.65 -8.81 -0.30
N ALA A 27 10.98 -7.66 -0.42
CA ALA A 27 10.06 -7.17 0.61
C ALA A 27 8.89 -8.13 0.91
N SER A 28 8.46 -8.11 2.16
CA SER A 28 7.27 -8.80 2.67
C SER A 28 6.09 -7.82 2.73
N TYR A 29 5.02 -8.08 1.97
CA TYR A 29 3.83 -7.24 1.92
C TYR A 29 2.60 -8.02 2.39
N ARG A 30 1.97 -7.58 3.47
CA ARG A 30 0.83 -8.28 4.09
C ARG A 30 -0.43 -7.41 4.12
N GLU A 31 -1.31 -7.61 3.13
CA GLU A 31 -2.64 -6.95 3.10
C GLU A 31 -3.65 -7.55 4.10
N ARG A 32 -3.48 -8.84 4.44
CA ARG A 32 -4.41 -9.57 5.31
C ARG A 32 -3.66 -10.02 6.56
N ARG A 33 -4.05 -9.52 7.74
CA ARG A 33 -3.37 -9.80 9.03
C ARG A 33 -3.03 -11.29 9.25
N PHE A 34 -4.00 -12.16 8.95
CA PHE A 34 -3.89 -13.61 9.15
C PHE A 34 -3.59 -14.38 7.85
N GLY A 35 -3.43 -13.68 6.73
CA GLY A 35 -3.03 -14.28 5.47
C GLY A 35 -1.52 -14.34 5.34
N GLU A 36 -1.06 -15.17 4.41
CA GLU A 36 0.35 -15.21 4.01
C GLU A 36 0.77 -13.88 3.37
N PRO A 37 1.99 -13.40 3.66
CA PRO A 37 2.52 -12.22 2.98
C PRO A 37 2.85 -12.53 1.52
N LEU A 38 2.76 -11.51 0.68
CA LEU A 38 3.37 -11.48 -0.64
C LEU A 38 4.87 -11.26 -0.47
N LEU A 39 5.68 -12.13 -1.06
CA LEU A 39 7.14 -12.11 -0.93
C LEU A 39 7.81 -11.67 -2.24
N GLY A 40 8.55 -10.58 -2.16
CA GLY A 40 9.34 -10.00 -3.25
C GLY A 40 8.53 -9.32 -4.37
N HIS A 41 9.24 -8.58 -5.21
CA HIS A 41 8.63 -7.73 -6.25
C HIS A 41 7.73 -8.49 -7.22
N LYS A 42 8.05 -9.73 -7.59
CA LYS A 42 7.24 -10.50 -8.55
C LYS A 42 5.81 -10.73 -8.05
N THR A 43 5.65 -11.11 -6.78
CA THR A 43 4.33 -11.37 -6.19
C THR A 43 3.60 -10.05 -5.92
N LEU A 44 4.34 -9.03 -5.46
CA LEU A 44 3.80 -7.69 -5.25
C LEU A 44 3.33 -7.05 -6.56
N GLU A 45 4.07 -7.22 -7.66
CA GLU A 45 3.71 -6.70 -8.98
C GLU A 45 2.40 -7.33 -9.46
N SER A 46 2.31 -8.67 -9.36
CA SER A 46 1.12 -9.41 -9.76
C SER A 46 -0.09 -8.95 -8.94
N TYR A 47 0.10 -8.73 -7.64
CA TYR A 47 -0.94 -8.19 -6.77
C TYR A 47 -1.37 -6.77 -7.17
N TRP A 48 -0.43 -5.84 -7.39
CA TRP A 48 -0.76 -4.46 -7.76
C TRP A 48 -1.41 -4.39 -9.14
N ARG A 49 -0.96 -5.20 -10.10
CA ARG A 49 -1.60 -5.32 -11.42
C ARG A 49 -3.04 -5.80 -11.29
N ASP A 50 -3.24 -6.95 -10.65
CA ASP A 50 -4.56 -7.54 -10.49
C ASP A 50 -5.48 -6.68 -9.61
N ARG A 51 -5.07 -6.36 -8.39
CA ARG A 51 -5.96 -5.80 -7.37
C ARG A 51 -6.11 -4.29 -7.45
N VAL A 52 -5.15 -3.56 -8.02
CA VAL A 52 -5.20 -2.09 -8.08
C VAL A 52 -5.38 -1.60 -9.51
N PHE A 53 -4.51 -1.99 -10.43
CA PHE A 53 -4.53 -1.48 -11.81
C PHE A 53 -5.78 -1.95 -12.59
N GLU A 54 -6.05 -3.24 -12.60
CA GLU A 54 -7.17 -3.82 -13.38
C GLU A 54 -8.54 -3.55 -12.74
N HIS A 55 -8.63 -3.57 -11.40
CA HIS A 55 -9.92 -3.66 -10.72
C HIS A 55 -10.37 -2.41 -9.94
N GLN A 56 -9.52 -1.39 -9.79
CA GLN A 56 -9.88 -0.16 -9.08
C GLN A 56 -9.94 1.05 -10.00
N ARG A 57 -10.89 1.94 -9.70
CA ARG A 57 -11.07 3.22 -10.38
C ARG A 57 -11.44 4.34 -9.41
N ASP A 58 -11.16 5.57 -9.83
CA ASP A 58 -11.55 6.80 -9.10
C ASP A 58 -11.08 6.78 -7.64
N ILE A 59 -9.79 6.42 -7.46
CA ILE A 59 -9.17 6.14 -6.17
C ILE A 59 -8.87 7.43 -5.42
N ALA A 60 -9.52 7.61 -4.28
CA ALA A 60 -9.14 8.59 -3.27
C ALA A 60 -8.39 7.87 -2.14
N PHE A 61 -7.22 8.37 -1.78
CA PHE A 61 -6.43 7.86 -0.66
C PHE A 61 -5.91 9.02 0.19
N ASP A 62 -5.98 8.89 1.51
CA ASP A 62 -5.33 9.82 2.42
C ASP A 62 -4.81 9.13 3.68
N PHE A 63 -3.93 9.81 4.40
CA PHE A 63 -3.27 9.24 5.57
C PHE A 63 -3.04 10.26 6.68
N GLN A 64 -2.90 9.75 7.90
CA GLN A 64 -2.43 10.47 9.06
C GLN A 64 -1.24 9.72 9.67
N LEU A 65 -0.07 10.36 9.67
CA LEU A 65 1.11 9.80 10.34
C LEU A 65 0.86 9.76 11.85
N TRP A 66 1.01 8.57 12.45
CA TRP A 66 0.85 8.38 13.89
C TRP A 66 2.21 8.37 14.61
N GLY A 67 3.24 7.85 13.97
CA GLY A 67 4.57 7.86 14.57
C GLY A 67 5.65 7.28 13.67
N VAL A 68 6.89 7.67 13.99
CA VAL A 68 8.11 7.09 13.43
C VAL A 68 9.02 6.75 14.60
N LYS A 69 9.57 5.54 14.62
CA LYS A 69 10.54 5.11 15.63
C LYS A 69 11.64 4.31 14.94
N GLY A 70 12.87 4.82 14.98
CA GLY A 70 13.98 4.20 14.26
C GLY A 70 13.70 4.11 12.77
N ASN A 71 13.68 2.88 12.24
CA ASN A 71 13.35 2.58 10.85
C ASN A 71 11.90 2.13 10.65
N GLU A 72 11.02 2.34 11.63
CA GLU A 72 9.61 1.96 11.54
C GLU A 72 8.69 3.16 11.45
N LEU A 73 7.58 2.99 10.76
CA LEU A 73 6.51 3.97 10.62
C LEU A 73 5.15 3.31 10.88
N MET A 74 4.27 4.03 11.57
CA MET A 74 2.84 3.72 11.62
C MET A 74 2.01 4.92 11.16
N ALA A 75 0.99 4.65 10.35
CA ALA A 75 0.03 5.65 9.90
C ALA A 75 -1.36 5.04 9.79
N ARG A 76 -2.38 5.83 10.15
CA ARG A 76 -3.75 5.54 9.69
C ARG A 76 -3.89 5.96 8.24
N TRP A 77 -4.69 5.24 7.49
CA TRP A 77 -5.05 5.57 6.13
C TRP A 77 -6.53 5.32 5.89
N GLN A 78 -7.06 6.02 4.90
CA GLN A 78 -8.42 5.84 4.40
C GLN A 78 -8.38 5.81 2.89
N ALA A 79 -9.20 4.96 2.28
CA ALA A 79 -9.31 4.87 0.84
C ALA A 79 -10.78 4.73 0.40
N SER A 80 -11.09 5.21 -0.80
CA SER A 80 -12.33 4.88 -1.49
C SER A 80 -12.09 4.74 -2.98
N PHE A 81 -12.74 3.77 -3.62
CA PHE A 81 -12.63 3.52 -5.05
C PHE A 81 -13.84 2.74 -5.56
N ILE A 82 -14.07 2.80 -6.87
CA ILE A 82 -14.98 1.90 -7.55
C ILE A 82 -14.30 0.54 -7.71
N TRP A 83 -14.89 -0.50 -7.13
CA TRP A 83 -14.46 -1.88 -7.28
C TRP A 83 -15.14 -2.49 -8.49
N LEU A 84 -14.39 -2.61 -9.59
CA LEU A 84 -14.93 -3.00 -10.90
C LEU A 84 -15.60 -4.38 -10.95
N PRO A 85 -15.12 -5.42 -10.23
CA PRO A 85 -15.77 -6.74 -10.24
C PRO A 85 -17.25 -6.74 -9.85
N ILE A 86 -17.68 -5.77 -9.03
CA ILE A 86 -19.06 -5.60 -8.59
C ILE A 86 -19.67 -4.25 -9.03
N ASN A 87 -18.86 -3.40 -9.67
CA ASN A 87 -19.18 -2.02 -10.01
C ASN A 87 -19.78 -1.21 -8.83
N GLY A 88 -19.21 -1.41 -7.64
CA GLY A 88 -19.69 -0.86 -6.36
C GLY A 88 -18.64 0.02 -5.70
N LEU A 89 -19.06 0.86 -4.76
CA LEU A 89 -18.17 1.77 -4.04
C LEU A 89 -17.59 1.07 -2.81
N MET A 90 -16.27 0.85 -2.85
CA MET A 90 -15.51 0.41 -1.69
C MET A 90 -15.07 1.61 -0.86
N ARG A 91 -15.18 1.50 0.47
CA ARG A 91 -14.51 2.39 1.42
C ARG A 91 -13.73 1.58 2.43
N MET A 92 -12.52 2.02 2.74
CA MET A 92 -11.58 1.35 3.63
C MET A 92 -11.03 2.34 4.66
N ASP A 93 -10.85 1.87 5.89
CA ASP A 93 -10.19 2.60 6.98
C ASP A 93 -9.25 1.65 7.69
N GLY A 94 -7.99 2.03 7.83
CA GLY A 94 -6.99 1.13 8.34
C GLY A 94 -5.76 1.78 8.90
N VAL A 95 -4.86 0.95 9.38
CA VAL A 95 -3.54 1.30 9.88
C VAL A 95 -2.52 0.50 9.12
N MET A 96 -1.45 1.15 8.68
CA MET A 96 -0.28 0.51 8.11
C MET A 96 0.91 0.62 9.07
N HIS A 97 1.72 -0.41 9.09
CA HIS A 97 3.06 -0.44 9.69
C HIS A 97 4.07 -0.81 8.62
N VAL A 98 5.16 -0.04 8.59
CA VAL A 98 6.22 -0.19 7.59
C VAL A 98 7.58 -0.20 8.27
N THR A 99 8.40 -1.19 7.97
CA THR A 99 9.82 -1.24 8.34
C THR A 99 10.67 -0.89 7.13
N PHE A 100 11.65 0.00 7.30
CA PHE A 100 12.55 0.43 6.24
C PHE A 100 13.92 -0.23 6.35
N ALA A 101 14.46 -0.69 5.23
CA ALA A 101 15.81 -1.28 5.15
C ALA A 101 16.91 -0.24 4.89
N GLY A 102 16.56 0.94 4.40
CA GLY A 102 17.53 1.97 4.04
C GLY A 102 16.96 2.95 3.03
N ARG A 103 17.81 3.43 2.12
CA ARG A 103 17.42 4.36 1.06
C ARG A 103 17.92 3.92 -0.31
N ARG A 104 17.11 4.17 -1.34
CA ARG A 104 17.44 4.03 -2.76
C ARG A 104 17.19 5.38 -3.42
N ASN A 105 18.21 5.97 -4.06
CA ASN A 105 18.13 7.30 -4.69
C ASN A 105 17.56 8.38 -3.76
N GLY A 106 17.99 8.39 -2.49
CA GLY A 106 17.52 9.34 -1.48
C GLY A 106 16.14 9.06 -0.88
N ARG A 107 15.35 8.12 -1.42
CA ARG A 107 14.03 7.72 -0.89
C ARG A 107 14.17 6.51 0.05
N LEU A 108 13.41 6.48 1.15
CA LEU A 108 13.30 5.29 2.00
C LEU A 108 12.72 4.10 1.21
N ILE A 109 13.16 2.88 1.51
CA ILE A 109 12.66 1.64 0.91
C ILE A 109 12.18 0.68 2.00
N GLY A 110 10.93 0.22 1.88
CA GLY A 110 10.30 -0.68 2.85
C GLY A 110 10.75 -2.13 2.64
N SER A 111 11.16 -2.81 3.69
CA SER A 111 11.37 -4.26 3.69
C SER A 111 10.12 -5.02 4.11
N ASP A 112 9.32 -4.44 5.00
CA ASP A 112 8.14 -5.07 5.56
C ASP A 112 6.99 -4.08 5.55
N TYR A 113 5.83 -4.52 5.06
CA TYR A 113 4.58 -3.80 5.09
C TYR A 113 3.50 -4.70 5.67
N SER A 114 2.77 -4.19 6.64
CA SER A 114 1.58 -4.85 7.16
C SER A 114 0.48 -3.84 7.39
N GLU A 115 -0.76 -4.26 7.16
CA GLU A 115 -1.92 -3.43 7.40
C GLU A 115 -3.05 -4.16 8.11
N TRP A 116 -3.88 -3.33 8.75
CA TRP A 116 -5.12 -3.72 9.41
C TRP A 116 -6.18 -2.74 8.98
N PHE A 117 -7.21 -3.20 8.30
CA PHE A 117 -8.30 -2.34 7.88
C PHE A 117 -9.62 -3.06 8.02
N ASP A 118 -10.67 -2.25 8.08
CA ASP A 118 -12.04 -2.69 7.81
C ASP A 118 -12.53 -1.99 6.54
N HIS A 119 -13.58 -2.55 5.93
CA HIS A 119 -14.15 -2.00 4.70
C HIS A 119 -15.66 -2.08 4.69
N THR A 120 -16.26 -1.19 3.91
CA THR A 120 -17.69 -1.24 3.58
C THR A 120 -17.87 -1.26 2.07
N GLU A 121 -18.85 -2.03 1.63
CA GLU A 121 -19.28 -2.15 0.25
C GLU A 121 -20.67 -1.54 0.11
N LYS A 122 -20.89 -0.71 -0.91
CA LYS A 122 -22.19 -0.11 -1.24
C LYS A 122 -22.45 -0.11 -2.73
#